data_AF-A0A151M5Q5-F1
#
_entry.id   AF-A0A151M5Q5-F1
#
_cell.length_a   1.000
_cell.length_b   1.000
_cell.length_c   1.000
_cell.angle_alpha   90.00
_cell.angle_beta   90.00
_cell.angle_gamma   90.00
#
_symmetry.space_group_name_H-M   'P 1'
#
loop_
_entity.id
_entity.type
_entity.pdbx_description
1 polymer ?
#
loop_
_entity_poly.entity_id
_entity_poly.type
_entity_poly.pdbx_seq_one_letter_code
_entity_poly.pdbx_strand_id
1 'polypeptide(L)'
;MSQKAKASSMELTPQEDDTFDACGHNWTQEELEDLINFWSEERIIDRLESRRNKPVYVEIAKGMQVRGHNRDWTQVYCKIKSLRSAFYRAKDANSF
;
A
#
# COMPACT_ATOMS: atom_id res chain seq x y z
N MET A 1 12.90 -8.04 57.76
CA MET A 1 13.56 -7.58 56.52
C MET A 1 13.40 -8.68 55.49
N SER A 2 12.43 -8.57 54.59
CA SER A 2 12.37 -9.41 53.39
C SER A 2 11.79 -8.58 52.25
N GLN A 3 12.53 -8.57 51.16
CA GLN A 3 12.46 -7.60 50.08
C GLN A 3 11.18 -7.77 49.26
N LYS A 4 10.62 -6.62 48.86
CA LYS A 4 9.55 -6.52 47.88
C LYS A 4 10.12 -5.78 46.66
N ALA A 5 10.29 -6.49 45.56
CA ALA A 5 10.58 -5.96 44.22
C ALA A 5 10.57 -7.14 43.25
N LYS A 6 10.09 -7.09 42.01
CA LYS A 6 9.23 -6.17 41.25
C LYS A 6 8.82 -7.06 40.07
N ALA A 7 7.53 -7.16 39.76
CA ALA A 7 7.07 -7.93 38.62
C ALA A 7 7.69 -7.33 37.34
N SER A 8 8.36 -8.17 36.55
CA SER A 8 8.84 -7.86 35.21
C SER A 8 8.18 -8.86 34.27
N SER A 9 7.05 -8.46 33.71
CA SER A 9 6.43 -9.16 32.59
C SER A 9 5.99 -8.06 31.63
N MET A 10 6.80 -7.86 30.59
CA MET A 10 6.49 -6.98 29.47
C MET A 10 5.48 -7.70 28.60
N GLU A 11 4.20 -7.39 28.79
CA GLU A 11 3.16 -7.68 27.82
C GLU A 11 3.43 -6.79 26.59
N LEU A 12 3.98 -7.40 25.54
CA LEU A 12 3.96 -6.82 24.19
C LEU A 12 2.58 -7.08 23.62
N THR A 13 1.74 -6.04 23.67
CA THR A 13 0.45 -6.00 22.99
C THR A 13 0.65 -6.24 21.48
N PRO A 14 -0.15 -7.11 20.83
CA PRO A 14 -0.19 -7.21 19.39
C PRO A 14 -0.47 -5.85 18.77
N GLN A 15 0.35 -5.56 17.78
CA GLN A 15 0.48 -4.34 17.03
C GLN A 15 -0.66 -4.25 16.00
N GLU A 16 -1.77 -3.63 16.35
CA GLU A 16 -2.86 -3.40 15.39
C GLU A 16 -3.75 -2.23 15.83
N ASP A 17 -3.47 -1.06 15.26
CA ASP A 17 -4.43 -0.31 14.45
C ASP A 17 -3.82 1.07 14.13
N ASP A 18 -3.58 1.32 12.85
CA ASP A 18 -3.81 2.66 12.31
C ASP A 18 -4.15 2.53 10.83
N THR A 19 -5.41 2.13 10.61
CA THR A 19 -6.26 2.62 9.53
C THR A 19 -5.69 2.54 8.10
N PHE A 20 -5.50 1.31 7.59
CA PHE A 20 -5.42 1.07 6.13
C PHE A 20 -6.61 0.25 5.57
N ASP A 21 -7.67 0.12 6.36
CA ASP A 21 -8.69 -0.92 6.12
C ASP A 21 -9.83 -0.49 5.21
N ALA A 22 -9.85 0.77 4.78
CA ALA A 22 -10.81 1.25 3.78
C ALA A 22 -10.44 0.86 2.34
N CYS A 23 -9.26 0.27 2.10
CA CYS A 23 -8.77 -0.10 0.76
C CYS A 23 -8.63 -1.62 0.59
N GLY A 24 -9.73 -2.35 0.74
CA GLY A 24 -9.89 -3.74 0.28
C GLY A 24 -8.77 -4.69 0.73
N HIS A 25 -8.97 -5.31 1.87
CA HIS A 25 -8.01 -6.18 2.58
C HIS A 25 -7.53 -7.47 1.85
N ASN A 26 -7.75 -7.62 0.54
CA ASN A 26 -7.54 -8.87 -0.21
C ASN A 26 -6.83 -8.64 -1.55
N TRP A 27 -5.68 -7.97 -1.58
CA TRP A 27 -4.88 -7.90 -2.82
C TRP A 27 -4.00 -9.15 -2.91
N THR A 28 -4.18 -9.95 -3.97
CA THR A 28 -3.32 -11.11 -4.23
C THR A 28 -1.95 -10.68 -4.77
N GLN A 29 -0.98 -11.60 -4.77
CA GLN A 29 0.32 -11.35 -5.36
C GLN A 29 0.21 -11.07 -6.87
N GLU A 30 -0.61 -11.84 -7.59
CA GLU A 30 -0.87 -11.68 -9.02
C GLU A 30 -1.47 -10.30 -9.34
N GLU A 31 -2.47 -9.86 -8.56
CA GLU A 31 -3.06 -8.53 -8.71
C GLU A 31 -2.04 -7.42 -8.46
N LEU A 32 -1.14 -7.62 -7.51
CA LEU A 32 -0.11 -6.64 -7.19
C LEU A 32 0.96 -6.57 -8.27
N GLU A 33 1.39 -7.72 -8.82
CA GLU A 33 2.32 -7.79 -9.95
C GLU A 33 1.75 -7.09 -11.17
N ASP A 34 0.48 -7.34 -11.50
CA ASP A 34 -0.19 -6.66 -12.61
C ASP A 34 -0.33 -5.16 -12.37
N LEU A 35 -0.69 -4.75 -11.15
CA LEU A 35 -0.76 -3.33 -10.79
C LEU A 35 0.60 -2.64 -10.94
N ILE A 36 1.68 -3.28 -10.48
CA ILE A 36 3.05 -2.74 -10.59
C ILE A 36 3.47 -2.67 -12.05
N ASN A 37 3.14 -3.68 -12.86
CA ASN A 37 3.44 -3.68 -14.29
C ASN A 37 2.78 -2.49 -15.00
N PHE A 38 1.48 -2.26 -14.77
CA PHE A 38 0.78 -1.08 -15.32
C PHE A 38 1.31 0.24 -14.76
N TRP A 39 1.65 0.29 -13.47
CA TRP A 39 2.16 1.50 -12.84
C TRP A 39 3.60 1.86 -13.27
N SER A 40 4.40 0.86 -13.62
CA SER A 40 5.80 1.00 -14.06
C SER A 40 5.94 1.52 -15.49
N GLU A 41 4.86 1.67 -16.25
CA GLU A 41 4.91 2.24 -17.59
C GLU A 41 5.29 3.73 -17.53
N GLU A 42 6.33 4.13 -18.26
CA GLU A 42 6.86 5.51 -18.27
C GLU A 42 5.77 6.55 -18.57
N ARG A 43 4.88 6.26 -19.52
CA ARG A 43 3.74 7.12 -19.87
C ARG A 43 2.73 7.29 -18.74
N ILE A 44 2.59 6.29 -17.87
CA ILE A 44 1.71 6.32 -16.72
C ILE A 44 2.33 7.19 -15.63
N ILE A 45 3.64 7.05 -15.40
CA ILE A 45 4.41 7.86 -14.45
C ILE A 45 4.32 9.35 -14.82
N ASP A 46 4.63 9.71 -16.07
CA ASP A 46 4.58 11.11 -16.55
C ASP A 46 3.19 11.73 -16.38
N ARG A 47 2.13 10.95 -16.63
CA ARG A 47 0.75 11.41 -16.50
C ARG A 47 0.27 11.48 -15.04
N LEU A 48 0.86 10.69 -14.14
CA LEU A 48 0.58 10.73 -12.71
C LEU A 48 1.14 12.00 -12.04
N GLU A 49 2.20 12.60 -12.60
CA GLU A 49 2.77 13.87 -12.14
C GLU A 49 1.86 15.08 -12.43
N SER A 50 0.90 14.92 -13.34
CA SER A 50 -0.11 15.94 -13.63
C SER A 50 -1.14 16.09 -12.51
N ARG A 51 -1.64 17.31 -12.30
CA ARG A 51 -2.75 17.62 -11.37
C ARG A 51 -4.06 16.93 -11.76
N ARG A 52 -4.21 16.47 -13.01
CA ARG A 52 -5.39 15.76 -13.52
C ARG A 52 -5.08 14.28 -13.78
N ASN A 53 -4.70 13.58 -12.72
CA ASN A 53 -4.28 12.17 -12.78
C ASN A 53 -5.41 11.14 -12.62
N LYS A 54 -6.65 11.57 -12.29
CA LYS A 54 -7.81 10.66 -12.22
C LYS A 54 -7.98 9.74 -13.45
N PRO A 55 -7.86 10.24 -14.70
CA PRO A 55 -7.98 9.38 -15.88
C PRO A 55 -6.94 8.25 -15.93
N VAL A 56 -5.76 8.46 -15.35
CA VAL A 56 -4.70 7.45 -15.29
C VAL A 56 -5.10 6.28 -14.40
N TYR A 57 -5.65 6.57 -13.21
CA TYR A 57 -6.15 5.50 -12.34
C TYR A 57 -7.33 4.73 -12.95
N VAL A 58 -8.17 5.40 -13.73
CA VAL A 58 -9.26 4.75 -14.48
C VAL A 58 -8.70 3.84 -15.58
N GLU A 59 -7.65 4.26 -16.27
CA GLU A 59 -6.99 3.47 -17.30
C GLU A 59 -6.32 2.22 -16.72
N ILE A 60 -5.61 2.36 -15.60
CA ILE A 60 -5.04 1.22 -14.86
C ILE A 60 -6.15 0.27 -14.40
N ALA A 61 -7.25 0.78 -13.83
CA ALA A 61 -8.37 -0.05 -13.40
C ALA A 61 -9.00 -0.84 -14.56
N LYS A 62 -9.12 -0.23 -15.75
CA LYS A 62 -9.55 -0.95 -16.96
C LYS A 62 -8.54 -2.03 -17.37
N GLY A 63 -7.24 -1.74 -17.32
CA GLY A 63 -6.18 -2.72 -17.57
C GLY A 63 -6.25 -3.91 -16.62
N MET A 64 -6.48 -3.65 -15.33
CA MET A 64 -6.70 -4.67 -14.30
C MET A 64 -7.91 -5.55 -14.63
N GLN A 65 -9.04 -4.95 -15.01
CA GLN A 65 -10.25 -5.69 -15.40
C GLN A 65 -10.04 -6.59 -16.62
N VAL A 66 -9.26 -6.14 -17.62
CA VAL A 66 -8.90 -6.95 -18.80
C VAL A 66 -8.09 -8.18 -18.41
N ARG A 67 -7.28 -8.10 -17.35
CA ARG A 67 -6.54 -9.24 -16.79
C ARG A 67 -7.37 -10.12 -15.85
N GLY A 68 -8.66 -9.80 -15.65
CA GLY A 68 -9.58 -10.57 -14.80
C GLY A 68 -9.69 -10.05 -13.36
N HIS A 69 -8.99 -8.97 -13.02
CA HIS A 69 -8.99 -8.40 -11.68
C HIS A 69 -10.06 -7.30 -11.57
N ASN A 70 -11.15 -7.58 -10.85
CA ASN A 70 -12.25 -6.62 -10.70
C ASN A 70 -11.93 -5.52 -9.67
N ARG A 71 -11.08 -4.57 -10.07
CA ARG A 71 -10.67 -3.42 -9.25
C ARG A 71 -11.22 -2.11 -9.80
N ASP A 72 -11.72 -1.26 -8.89
CA ASP A 72 -12.13 0.11 -9.20
C ASP A 72 -10.94 1.08 -9.13
N TRP A 73 -11.05 2.21 -9.82
CA TRP A 73 -10.00 3.24 -9.85
C TRP A 73 -9.69 3.80 -8.45
N THR A 74 -10.67 3.84 -7.54
CA THR A 74 -10.46 4.26 -6.14
C THR A 74 -9.57 3.27 -5.38
N GLN A 75 -9.77 1.96 -5.60
CA GLN A 75 -8.97 0.90 -4.99
C GLN A 75 -7.55 0.92 -5.54
N VAL A 76 -7.39 1.08 -6.85
CA VAL A 76 -6.09 1.24 -7.52
C VAL A 76 -5.35 2.46 -6.98
N TYR A 77 -6.02 3.61 -6.87
CA TYR A 77 -5.44 4.84 -6.30
C TYR A 77 -4.91 4.63 -4.88
N CYS A 78 -5.75 4.10 -3.99
CA CYS A 78 -5.39 3.87 -2.61
C CYS A 78 -4.25 2.85 -2.48
N LYS A 79 -4.25 1.79 -3.29
CA LYS A 79 -3.18 0.78 -3.29
C LYS A 79 -1.84 1.37 -3.75
N ILE A 80 -1.82 2.12 -4.86
CA ILE A 80 -0.62 2.81 -5.33
C ILE A 80 -0.06 3.76 -4.26
N LYS A 81 -0.93 4.53 -3.59
CA LYS A 81 -0.54 5.41 -2.49
C LYS A 81 0.07 4.63 -1.32
N SER A 82 -0.50 3.48 -0.98
CA SER A 82 0.03 2.56 0.05
C SER A 82 1.44 2.09 -0.28
N LEU A 83 1.63 1.57 -1.49
CA LEU A 83 2.90 1.02 -1.97
C LEU A 83 3.99 2.08 -1.95
N ARG A 84 3.66 3.29 -2.42
CA ARG A 84 4.58 4.41 -2.41
C ARG A 84 4.99 4.80 -0.99
N SER A 85 4.02 4.87 -0.06
CA SER A 85 4.29 5.17 1.35
C SER A 85 5.19 4.10 2.00
N ALA A 86 4.89 2.81 1.78
CA ALA A 86 5.68 1.71 2.30
C ALA A 86 7.12 1.73 1.76
N PHE A 87 7.30 2.00 0.46
CA PHE A 87 8.62 2.14 -0.16
C PHE A 87 9.43 3.27 0.47
N TYR A 88 8.85 4.47 0.61
CA TYR A 88 9.58 5.59 1.20
C TYR A 88 9.92 5.35 2.68
N ARG A 89 9.01 4.76 3.45
CA ARG A 89 9.28 4.37 4.84
C ARG A 89 10.43 3.37 4.95
N ALA A 90 10.48 2.38 4.06
CA ALA A 90 11.58 1.42 4.01
C ALA A 90 12.90 2.08 3.57
N LYS A 91 12.86 2.98 2.57
CA LYS A 91 14.03 3.74 2.10
C LYS A 91 14.61 4.62 3.20
N ASP A 92 13.77 5.33 3.94
CA ASP A 92 14.21 6.24 5.00
C ASP A 92 14.76 5.45 6.20
N ALA A 93 14.19 4.28 6.50
CA ALA A 93 14.74 3.35 7.49
C ALA A 93 16.10 2.74 7.07
N ASN A 94 16.40 2.70 5.77
CA ASN A 94 17.66 2.18 5.24
C ASN A 94 18.68 3.29 4.93
N SER A 95 18.34 4.55 5.19
CA SER A 95 19.22 5.71 5.03
C SER A 95 19.97 5.96 6.35
N PHE A 96 20.93 5.09 6.67
CA PHE A 96 21.89 5.26 7.78
C PHE A 96 23.21 5.83 7.27
#